data_AF-B0DG84-F1
#
_entry.id   AF-B0DG84-F1
#
_cell.length_a   1.000
_cell.length_b   1.000
_cell.length_c   1.000
_cell.angle_alpha   90.00
_cell.angle_beta   90.00
_cell.angle_gamma   90.00
#
_symmetry.space_group_name_H-M   'P 1'
#
loop_
_entity.id
_entity.type
_entity.pdbx_description
1 polymer ?
#
loop_
_entity_poly.entity_id
_entity_poly.type
_entity_poly.pdbx_seq_one_letter_code
_entity_poly.pdbx_strand_id
1 'polypeptide(L)'
;MKGPLDKCRKILAKSDRDSDQDLIKWLTSFRLQDNLLPSLCRIAYEERQSPHMKELATKSHSKDSSNVDSSAKNFERLRHYIGRIGSYMRASKIFVAAATRFPELFANVEVQCLSSPKPAPKPQMDELMKLDRIAVRMLPANDKRLPDIQDALQSMDEKFAIFENFRDKYEDDNFQPRVHAELILLERFYVHAYQFVDGDRYIGCSKPACYCCYLYICAHPGGFIKPPSHSKNYTNWSPPEIDPVGSVDPVKHRRDILNSMCKEIREDVLRQIQEQRPQRGAHHDSTTGITYQDWVQ
;
A
#
# COMPACT_ATOMS: atom_id res chain seq x y z
N MET A 1 -9.44 15.92 0.03
CA MET A 1 -10.18 16.17 -1.23
C MET A 1 -10.03 17.60 -1.75
N LYS A 2 -10.15 18.65 -0.91
CA LYS A 2 -10.11 20.08 -1.27
C LYS A 2 -9.10 20.49 -2.35
N GLY A 3 -7.82 20.16 -2.18
CA GLY A 3 -6.75 20.53 -3.13
C GLY A 3 -7.00 20.03 -4.57
N PRO A 4 -7.08 18.71 -4.82
CA PRO A 4 -7.39 18.19 -6.15
C PRO A 4 -8.75 18.66 -6.69
N LEU A 5 -9.77 18.82 -5.83
CA LEU A 5 -11.08 19.32 -6.23
C LEU A 5 -10.99 20.72 -6.82
N ASP A 6 -10.34 21.65 -6.13
CA ASP A 6 -10.19 23.03 -6.60
C ASP A 6 -9.35 23.12 -7.88
N LYS A 7 -8.29 22.30 -7.98
CA LYS A 7 -7.47 22.20 -9.20
C LYS A 7 -8.28 21.69 -10.40
N CYS A 8 -9.03 20.60 -10.22
CA CYS A 8 -9.87 20.05 -11.29
C CYS A 8 -10.93 21.06 -11.75
N ARG A 9 -11.60 21.75 -10.82
CA ARG A 9 -12.58 22.79 -11.17
C ARG A 9 -11.97 23.93 -11.97
N LYS A 10 -10.77 24.41 -11.59
CA LYS A 10 -10.04 25.44 -12.35
C LYS A 10 -9.67 24.98 -13.76
N ILE A 11 -9.36 23.69 -13.94
CA ILE A 11 -9.06 23.12 -15.25
C ILE A 11 -10.33 23.06 -16.10
N LEU A 12 -11.43 22.53 -15.54
CA LEU A 12 -12.71 22.40 -16.24
C LEU A 12 -13.29 23.77 -16.63
N ALA A 13 -13.11 24.79 -15.79
CA ALA A 13 -13.61 26.14 -16.05
C ALA A 13 -12.96 26.84 -17.26
N LYS A 14 -11.86 26.29 -17.79
CA LYS A 14 -11.22 26.78 -19.04
C LYS A 14 -11.82 26.15 -20.30
N SER A 15 -12.78 25.24 -20.16
CA SER A 15 -13.40 24.51 -21.25
C SER A 15 -14.84 24.97 -21.45
N ASP A 16 -15.23 25.18 -22.69
CA ASP A 16 -16.58 25.57 -23.08
C ASP A 16 -17.51 24.37 -23.33
N ARG A 17 -17.07 23.15 -22.97
CA ARG A 17 -17.90 21.94 -23.13
C ARG A 17 -18.98 21.90 -22.05
N ASP A 18 -20.22 21.69 -22.46
CA ASP A 18 -21.35 21.52 -21.53
C ASP A 18 -21.10 20.41 -20.50
N SER A 19 -20.47 19.30 -20.91
CA SER A 19 -20.09 18.21 -20.01
C SER A 19 -19.16 18.66 -18.88
N ASP A 20 -18.25 19.61 -19.17
CA ASP A 20 -17.31 20.13 -18.18
C ASP A 20 -18.01 21.06 -17.19
N GLN A 21 -19.03 21.82 -17.64
CA GLN A 21 -19.87 22.64 -16.76
C GLN A 21 -20.73 21.78 -15.83
N ASP A 22 -21.31 20.70 -16.34
CA ASP A 22 -22.07 19.76 -15.53
C ASP A 22 -21.17 19.04 -14.51
N LEU A 23 -19.96 18.63 -14.92
CA LEU A 23 -18.98 18.07 -14.00
C LEU A 23 -18.56 19.07 -12.90
N ILE A 24 -18.45 20.36 -13.20
CA ILE A 24 -18.19 21.41 -12.18
C ILE A 24 -19.34 21.51 -11.19
N LYS A 25 -20.60 21.49 -11.64
CA LYS A 25 -21.78 21.51 -10.74
C LYS A 25 -21.76 20.29 -9.83
N TRP A 26 -21.53 19.11 -10.40
CA TRP A 26 -21.40 17.86 -9.65
C TRP A 26 -20.27 17.93 -8.61
N LEU A 27 -19.07 18.38 -8.98
CA LEU A 27 -17.95 18.56 -8.03
C LEU A 27 -18.26 19.58 -6.92
N THR A 28 -19.08 20.59 -7.21
CA THR A 28 -19.48 21.59 -6.22
C THR A 28 -20.38 20.99 -5.15
N SER A 29 -21.22 19.99 -5.47
CA SER A 29 -22.07 19.30 -4.50
C SER A 29 -21.25 18.67 -3.34
N PHE A 30 -20.08 18.11 -3.64
CA PHE A 30 -19.17 17.56 -2.62
C PHE A 30 -18.63 18.63 -1.69
N ARG A 31 -18.24 19.78 -2.25
CA ARG A 31 -17.69 20.91 -1.47
C ARG A 31 -18.72 21.49 -0.50
N LEU A 32 -20.00 21.48 -0.85
CA LEU A 32 -21.08 21.92 0.03
C LEU A 32 -21.23 21.00 1.26
N GLN A 33 -20.80 19.74 1.16
CA GLN A 33 -20.88 18.75 2.23
C GLN A 33 -19.55 18.58 3.01
N ASP A 34 -18.50 19.33 2.68
CA ASP A 34 -17.14 19.14 3.24
C ASP A 34 -17.08 19.20 4.77
N ASN A 35 -18.00 19.93 5.41
CA ASN A 35 -18.07 20.07 6.87
C ASN A 35 -19.01 19.05 7.54
N LEU A 36 -19.73 18.26 6.76
CA LEU A 36 -20.69 17.25 7.23
C LEU A 36 -20.25 15.86 6.77
N LEU A 37 -19.32 15.25 7.52
CA LEU A 37 -18.72 13.95 7.18
C LEU A 37 -19.76 12.87 6.82
N PRO A 38 -20.87 12.68 7.55
CA PRO A 38 -21.87 11.66 7.16
C PRO A 38 -22.51 11.93 5.80
N SER A 39 -22.85 13.19 5.51
CA SER A 39 -23.43 13.60 4.22
C SER A 39 -22.43 13.43 3.09
N LEU A 40 -21.16 13.78 3.33
CA LEU A 40 -20.07 13.61 2.37
C LEU A 40 -19.82 12.13 2.04
N CYS A 41 -19.81 11.25 3.05
CA CYS A 41 -19.71 9.80 2.86
C CYS A 41 -20.91 9.25 2.07
N ARG A 42 -22.12 9.75 2.33
CA ARG A 42 -23.35 9.33 1.64
C ARG A 42 -23.31 9.70 0.16
N ILE A 43 -23.10 10.98 -0.17
CA ILE A 43 -23.07 11.43 -1.56
C ILE A 43 -21.94 10.75 -2.34
N ALA A 44 -20.76 10.58 -1.73
CA ALA A 44 -19.64 9.88 -2.36
C ALA A 44 -19.94 8.40 -2.62
N TYR A 45 -20.71 7.76 -1.75
CA TYR A 45 -21.16 6.39 -1.97
C TYR A 45 -22.20 6.31 -3.09
N GLU A 46 -23.21 7.16 -3.07
CA GLU A 46 -24.30 7.19 -4.08
C GLU A 46 -23.75 7.49 -5.47
N GLU A 47 -22.85 8.47 -5.57
CA GLU A 47 -22.26 8.91 -6.84
C GLU A 47 -21.13 8.00 -7.35
N ARG A 48 -20.72 6.98 -6.60
CA ARG A 48 -19.54 6.15 -6.94
C ARG A 48 -19.60 5.48 -8.32
N GLN A 49 -20.81 5.26 -8.84
CA GLN A 49 -21.07 4.65 -10.16
C GLN A 49 -21.66 5.64 -11.17
N SER A 50 -21.75 6.92 -10.84
CA SER A 50 -22.38 7.91 -11.71
C SER A 50 -21.56 8.15 -13.00
N PRO A 51 -22.19 8.67 -14.07
CA PRO A 51 -21.49 9.05 -15.30
C PRO A 51 -20.31 9.99 -15.04
N HIS A 52 -20.43 10.89 -14.05
CA HIS A 52 -19.36 11.81 -13.64
C HIS A 52 -18.10 11.07 -13.16
N MET A 53 -18.25 9.96 -12.42
CA MET A 53 -17.10 9.14 -11.99
C MET A 53 -16.41 8.42 -13.16
N LYS A 54 -17.17 8.06 -14.21
CA LYS A 54 -16.61 7.53 -15.47
C LYS A 54 -15.88 8.62 -16.23
N GLU A 55 -16.44 9.83 -16.27
CA GLU A 55 -15.80 10.98 -16.90
C GLU A 55 -14.48 11.36 -16.20
N LEU A 56 -14.43 11.37 -14.86
CA LEU A 56 -13.18 11.55 -14.11
C LEU A 56 -12.14 10.49 -14.48
N ALA A 57 -12.56 9.24 -14.69
CA ALA A 57 -11.67 8.17 -15.13
C ALA A 57 -11.11 8.44 -16.53
N THR A 58 -11.94 8.83 -17.49
CA THR A 58 -11.51 9.20 -18.84
C THR A 58 -10.50 10.35 -18.82
N LYS A 59 -10.77 11.41 -18.03
CA LYS A 59 -9.87 12.56 -17.91
C LYS A 59 -8.56 12.21 -17.19
N SER A 60 -8.54 11.18 -16.34
CA SER A 60 -7.32 10.68 -15.67
C SER A 60 -6.35 9.94 -16.60
N HIS A 61 -6.80 9.51 -17.78
CA HIS A 61 -5.98 8.79 -18.76
C HIS A 61 -5.44 9.67 -19.91
N SER A 62 -5.58 10.99 -19.83
CA SER A 62 -5.04 11.90 -20.85
C SER A 62 -3.51 11.85 -20.90
N LYS A 63 -2.93 11.79 -22.11
CA LYS A 63 -1.51 11.45 -22.40
C LYS A 63 -0.45 12.48 -21.92
N ASP A 64 -0.83 13.54 -21.23
CA ASP A 64 0.03 14.68 -20.86
C ASP A 64 0.83 14.45 -19.55
N SER A 65 1.41 13.26 -19.36
CA SER A 65 1.58 12.67 -18.00
C SER A 65 2.97 12.71 -17.35
N SER A 66 3.97 13.43 -17.87
CA SER A 66 5.31 13.44 -17.23
C SER A 66 5.39 14.27 -15.94
N ASN A 67 4.47 15.22 -15.69
CA ASN A 67 4.51 16.09 -14.50
C ASN A 67 3.64 15.56 -13.33
N VAL A 68 4.08 15.71 -12.07
CA VAL A 68 3.37 15.27 -10.84
C VAL A 68 2.11 16.09 -10.55
N ASP A 69 2.00 17.28 -11.15
CA ASP A 69 0.82 18.15 -11.11
C ASP A 69 0.09 18.21 -12.45
N SER A 70 0.25 17.19 -13.31
CA SER A 70 -0.52 17.12 -14.55
C SER A 70 -2.02 17.09 -14.25
N SER A 71 -2.79 17.69 -15.16
CA SER A 71 -4.25 17.70 -15.14
C SER A 71 -4.82 16.29 -14.87
N ALA A 72 -4.30 15.29 -15.58
CA ALA A 72 -4.67 13.88 -15.46
C ALA A 72 -4.49 13.33 -14.02
N LYS A 73 -3.34 13.58 -13.37
CA LYS A 73 -3.07 13.12 -11.99
C LYS A 73 -3.99 13.77 -10.96
N ASN A 74 -4.42 15.02 -11.20
CA ASN A 74 -5.38 15.67 -10.32
C ASN A 74 -6.77 15.02 -10.42
N PHE A 75 -7.22 14.69 -11.63
CA PHE A 75 -8.46 13.93 -11.83
C PHE A 75 -8.39 12.51 -11.24
N GLU A 76 -7.26 11.83 -11.41
CA GLU A 76 -7.01 10.51 -10.80
C GLU A 76 -7.14 10.57 -9.27
N ARG A 77 -6.44 11.52 -8.63
CA ARG A 77 -6.48 11.74 -7.18
C ARG A 77 -7.89 12.07 -6.69
N LEU A 78 -8.60 12.92 -7.41
CA LEU A 78 -9.95 13.32 -7.04
C LEU A 78 -10.91 12.13 -7.09
N ARG A 79 -10.88 11.37 -8.19
CA ARG A 79 -11.63 10.12 -8.34
C ARG A 79 -11.30 9.14 -7.21
N HIS A 80 -10.01 8.98 -6.90
CA HIS A 80 -9.54 8.14 -5.81
C HIS A 80 -10.14 8.56 -4.46
N TYR A 81 -10.11 9.86 -4.15
CA TYR A 81 -10.64 10.39 -2.90
C TYR A 81 -12.14 10.25 -2.76
N ILE A 82 -12.92 10.53 -3.80
CA ILE A 82 -14.38 10.37 -3.78
C ILE A 82 -14.71 8.90 -3.49
N GLY A 83 -14.10 7.96 -4.21
CA GLY A 83 -14.33 6.54 -3.98
C GLY A 83 -13.93 6.08 -2.57
N ARG A 84 -12.79 6.56 -2.05
CA ARG A 84 -12.34 6.26 -0.67
C ARG A 84 -13.31 6.79 0.39
N ILE A 85 -13.84 8.00 0.21
CA ILE A 85 -14.83 8.55 1.14
C ILE A 85 -16.13 7.72 1.11
N GLY A 86 -16.61 7.36 -0.09
CA GLY A 86 -17.76 6.47 -0.24
C GLY A 86 -17.55 5.08 0.36
N SER A 87 -16.31 4.59 0.43
CA SER A 87 -16.00 3.26 0.99
C SER A 87 -16.36 3.11 2.47
N TYR A 88 -16.38 4.20 3.26
CA TYR A 88 -16.82 4.15 4.66
C TYR A 88 -18.31 3.80 4.78
N MET A 89 -19.16 4.40 3.96
CA MET A 89 -20.60 4.07 3.92
C MET A 89 -20.81 2.61 3.51
N ARG A 90 -20.02 2.11 2.56
CA ARG A 90 -20.04 0.69 2.18
C ARG A 90 -19.66 -0.21 3.35
N ALA A 91 -18.56 0.10 4.04
CA ALA A 91 -18.11 -0.68 5.19
C ALA A 91 -19.16 -0.73 6.28
N SER A 92 -19.80 0.40 6.62
CA SER A 92 -20.91 0.44 7.57
C SER A 92 -22.09 -0.44 7.15
N LYS A 93 -22.48 -0.42 5.86
CA LYS A 93 -23.55 -1.28 5.35
C LYS A 93 -23.20 -2.77 5.45
N ILE A 94 -21.97 -3.15 5.09
CA ILE A 94 -21.48 -4.53 5.20
C ILE A 94 -21.49 -4.96 6.67
N PHE A 95 -21.02 -4.10 7.57
CA PHE A 95 -20.95 -4.39 9.00
C PHE A 95 -22.35 -4.63 9.60
N VAL A 96 -23.35 -3.80 9.26
CA VAL A 96 -24.74 -3.99 9.71
C VAL A 96 -25.34 -5.28 9.14
N ALA A 97 -25.10 -5.58 7.86
CA ALA A 97 -25.57 -6.82 7.23
C ALA A 97 -24.92 -8.05 7.88
N ALA A 98 -23.61 -8.00 8.17
CA ALA A 98 -22.89 -9.05 8.88
C ALA A 98 -23.41 -9.25 10.30
N ALA A 99 -23.68 -8.16 11.04
CA ALA A 99 -24.26 -8.24 12.38
C ALA A 99 -25.64 -8.87 12.40
N THR A 100 -26.42 -8.72 11.33
CA THR A 100 -27.73 -9.37 11.19
C THR A 100 -27.58 -10.87 10.92
N ARG A 101 -26.55 -11.25 10.16
CA ARG A 101 -26.31 -12.64 9.74
C ARG A 101 -25.57 -13.48 10.78
N PHE A 102 -24.70 -12.87 11.56
CA PHE A 102 -23.81 -13.51 12.54
C PHE A 102 -23.87 -12.78 13.88
N PRO A 103 -25.06 -12.65 14.52
CA PRO A 103 -25.24 -11.83 15.72
C PRO A 103 -24.30 -12.22 16.87
N GLU A 104 -23.92 -13.49 16.97
CA GLU A 104 -22.98 -14.02 17.95
C GLU A 104 -21.57 -13.40 17.87
N LEU A 105 -21.11 -13.02 16.67
CA LEU A 105 -19.83 -12.34 16.48
C LEU A 105 -19.84 -10.88 16.97
N PHE A 106 -21.02 -10.34 17.22
CA PHE A 106 -21.23 -8.96 17.66
C PHE A 106 -21.74 -8.87 19.11
N ALA A 107 -21.91 -10.00 19.79
CA ALA A 107 -22.20 -10.05 21.20
C ALA A 107 -20.92 -9.86 22.03
N ASN A 108 -20.95 -8.98 23.03
CA ASN A 108 -19.83 -8.75 23.96
C ASN A 108 -18.49 -8.41 23.28
N VAL A 109 -18.52 -7.60 22.22
CA VAL A 109 -17.31 -7.18 21.50
C VAL A 109 -16.44 -6.29 22.37
N GLU A 110 -15.18 -6.68 22.55
CA GLU A 110 -14.14 -5.84 23.14
C GLU A 110 -13.18 -5.35 22.05
N VAL A 111 -12.93 -4.05 22.02
CA VAL A 111 -11.94 -3.45 21.12
C VAL A 111 -10.65 -3.23 21.91
N GLN A 112 -9.61 -3.96 21.53
CA GLN A 112 -8.28 -3.81 22.13
C GLN A 112 -7.34 -3.06 21.19
N CYS A 113 -6.67 -2.05 21.72
CA CYS A 113 -5.66 -1.28 21.01
C CYS A 113 -4.28 -1.81 21.34
N LEU A 114 -3.46 -2.03 20.31
CA LEU A 114 -2.07 -2.41 20.45
C LEU A 114 -1.17 -1.22 20.16
N SER A 115 -0.20 -1.00 21.04
CA SER A 115 0.84 0.01 20.81
C SER A 115 1.74 -0.42 19.66
N SER A 116 2.17 0.56 18.85
CA SER A 116 3.25 0.30 17.89
C SER A 116 4.55 0.00 18.64
N PRO A 117 5.32 -1.02 18.23
CA PRO A 117 6.59 -1.33 18.85
C PRO A 117 7.60 -0.20 18.60
N LYS A 118 8.65 -0.17 19.42
CA LYS A 118 9.74 0.79 19.21
C LYS A 118 10.43 0.46 17.88
N PRO A 119 10.81 1.48 17.09
CA PRO A 119 11.65 1.28 15.91
C PRO A 119 12.93 0.53 16.26
N ALA A 120 13.26 -0.51 15.49
CA ALA A 120 14.58 -1.11 15.54
C ALA A 120 15.64 -0.07 15.15
N PRO A 121 16.85 -0.11 15.74
CA PRO A 121 17.91 0.80 15.34
C PRO A 121 18.28 0.58 13.87
N LYS A 122 18.54 1.66 13.15
CA LYS A 122 19.10 1.57 11.79
C LYS A 122 20.52 0.98 11.87
N PRO A 123 20.86 -0.05 11.07
CA PRO A 123 22.24 -0.54 11.00
C PRO A 123 23.22 0.57 10.59
N GLN A 124 24.47 0.49 11.01
CA GLN A 124 25.49 1.39 10.47
C GLN A 124 25.72 1.05 8.99
N MET A 125 25.88 2.08 8.15
CA MET A 125 26.25 1.86 6.76
C MET A 125 27.67 1.31 6.69
N ASP A 126 27.89 0.28 5.87
CA ASP A 126 29.18 -0.34 5.67
C ASP A 126 29.53 -0.48 4.17
N GLU A 127 30.75 -0.93 3.90
CA GLU A 127 31.26 -1.16 2.54
C GLU A 127 30.44 -2.21 1.76
N LEU A 128 29.72 -3.11 2.45
CA LEU A 128 28.90 -4.13 1.81
C LEU A 128 27.60 -3.54 1.24
N MET A 129 27.19 -2.35 1.69
CA MET A 129 25.98 -1.66 1.20
C MET A 129 26.18 -0.92 -0.13
N LYS A 130 27.36 -0.99 -0.75
CA LYS A 130 27.58 -0.49 -2.13
C LYS A 130 26.90 -1.40 -3.16
N LEU A 131 26.44 -0.83 -4.28
CA LEU A 131 25.67 -1.55 -5.29
C LEU A 131 26.40 -2.79 -5.86
N ASP A 132 27.70 -2.66 -6.13
CA ASP A 132 28.53 -3.76 -6.63
C ASP A 132 28.61 -4.92 -5.62
N ARG A 133 28.76 -4.59 -4.33
CA ARG A 133 28.81 -5.57 -3.23
C ARG A 133 27.46 -6.17 -2.90
N ILE A 134 26.38 -5.42 -3.08
CA ILE A 134 25.02 -5.94 -3.01
C ILE A 134 24.84 -6.98 -4.12
N ALA A 135 25.19 -6.68 -5.37
CA ALA A 135 25.04 -7.59 -6.51
C ALA A 135 25.74 -8.95 -6.28
N VAL A 136 26.95 -8.94 -5.72
CA VAL A 136 27.69 -10.17 -5.36
C VAL A 136 26.88 -11.06 -4.40
N ARG A 137 26.19 -10.46 -3.42
CA ARG A 137 25.40 -11.19 -2.40
C ARG A 137 24.00 -11.60 -2.89
N MET A 138 23.58 -11.11 -4.05
CA MET A 138 22.31 -11.48 -4.67
C MET A 138 22.39 -12.78 -5.47
N LEU A 139 23.59 -13.14 -5.92
CA LEU A 139 23.83 -14.33 -6.74
C LEU A 139 24.53 -15.44 -5.92
N PRO A 140 24.41 -16.71 -6.35
CA PRO A 140 25.26 -17.78 -5.87
C PRO A 140 26.75 -17.47 -6.04
N ALA A 141 27.59 -18.11 -5.23
CA ALA A 141 29.04 -17.98 -5.36
C ALA A 141 29.51 -18.42 -6.76
N ASN A 142 30.40 -17.62 -7.37
CA ASN A 142 30.95 -17.85 -8.71
C ASN A 142 29.91 -17.89 -9.84
N ASP A 143 28.76 -17.22 -9.67
CA ASP A 143 27.76 -17.12 -10.74
C ASP A 143 28.31 -16.34 -11.94
N LYS A 144 28.27 -16.96 -13.13
CA LYS A 144 28.78 -16.40 -14.38
C LYS A 144 28.04 -15.14 -14.84
N ARG A 145 26.82 -14.91 -14.33
CA ARG A 145 26.00 -13.73 -14.64
C ARG A 145 26.43 -12.48 -13.88
N LEU A 146 27.34 -12.60 -12.91
CA LEU A 146 27.72 -11.48 -12.04
C LEU A 146 28.24 -10.26 -12.84
N PRO A 147 29.14 -10.39 -13.83
CA PRO A 147 29.58 -9.24 -14.62
C PRO A 147 28.42 -8.54 -15.34
N ASP A 148 27.58 -9.30 -16.04
CA ASP A 148 26.42 -8.74 -16.77
C ASP A 148 25.44 -8.00 -15.83
N ILE A 149 25.21 -8.54 -14.63
CA ILE A 149 24.35 -7.91 -13.61
C ILE A 149 24.99 -6.62 -13.06
N GLN A 150 26.30 -6.62 -12.83
CA GLN A 150 27.01 -5.43 -12.36
C GLN A 150 27.00 -4.32 -13.42
N ASP A 151 27.25 -4.64 -14.69
CA ASP A 151 27.22 -3.69 -15.79
C ASP A 151 25.81 -3.10 -15.99
N ALA A 152 24.77 -3.94 -15.93
CA ALA A 152 23.38 -3.51 -16.01
C ALA A 152 22.99 -2.61 -14.83
N LEU A 153 23.40 -2.98 -13.60
CA LEU A 153 23.13 -2.21 -12.40
C LEU A 153 23.83 -0.85 -12.43
N GLN A 154 25.09 -0.79 -12.89
CA GLN A 154 25.81 0.46 -13.09
C GLN A 154 25.10 1.34 -14.12
N SER A 155 24.70 0.77 -15.27
CA SER A 155 23.96 1.50 -16.30
C SER A 155 22.62 2.07 -15.79
N MET A 156 21.97 1.36 -14.86
CA MET A 156 20.75 1.85 -14.21
C MET A 156 21.05 2.93 -13.17
N ASP A 157 22.13 2.79 -12.40
CA ASP A 157 22.54 3.78 -11.41
C ASP A 157 22.90 5.12 -12.07
N GLU A 158 23.63 5.10 -13.19
CA GLU A 158 23.94 6.31 -13.97
C GLU A 158 22.66 7.01 -14.48
N LYS A 159 21.61 6.26 -14.82
CA LYS A 159 20.34 6.81 -15.32
C LYS A 159 19.41 7.30 -14.23
N PHE A 160 19.40 6.65 -13.07
CA PHE A 160 18.37 6.83 -12.04
C PHE A 160 18.92 7.27 -10.68
N ALA A 161 20.23 7.45 -10.55
CA ALA A 161 20.93 7.80 -9.30
C ALA A 161 20.48 6.90 -8.13
N ILE A 162 20.47 5.58 -8.33
CA ILE A 162 19.91 4.59 -7.40
C ILE A 162 20.65 4.65 -6.06
N PHE A 163 21.98 4.63 -6.09
CA PHE A 163 22.80 4.60 -4.89
C PHE A 163 22.72 5.89 -4.09
N GLU A 164 22.80 7.03 -4.77
CA GLU A 164 22.65 8.35 -4.14
C GLU A 164 21.26 8.48 -3.48
N ASN A 165 20.19 8.15 -4.21
CA ASN A 165 18.82 8.16 -3.67
C ASN A 165 18.63 7.18 -2.49
N PHE A 166 19.33 6.06 -2.48
CA PHE A 166 19.34 5.12 -1.36
C PHE A 166 20.05 5.73 -0.15
N ARG A 167 21.27 6.24 -0.35
CA ARG A 167 22.11 6.85 0.69
C ARG A 167 21.39 8.02 1.36
N ASP A 168 20.87 8.95 0.57
CA ASP A 168 20.18 10.14 1.09
C ASP A 168 18.99 9.78 1.99
N LYS A 169 18.21 8.75 1.61
CA LYS A 169 17.08 8.26 2.43
C LYS A 169 17.52 7.50 3.67
N TYR A 170 18.65 6.82 3.62
CA TYR A 170 19.16 6.01 4.73
C TYR A 170 19.85 6.89 5.79
N GLU A 171 20.56 7.90 5.33
CA GLU A 171 21.29 8.87 6.16
C GLU A 171 20.38 9.96 6.72
N ASP A 172 19.17 10.16 6.18
CA ASP A 172 18.15 11.06 6.75
C ASP A 172 18.01 10.83 8.27
N ASP A 173 18.20 11.90 9.04
CA ASP A 173 18.04 11.89 10.50
C ASP A 173 16.59 11.61 10.92
N ASN A 174 15.63 11.83 10.01
CA ASN A 174 14.22 11.48 10.20
C ASN A 174 13.89 10.03 9.79
N PHE A 175 14.89 9.24 9.37
CA PHE A 175 14.69 7.84 9.05
C PHE A 175 14.25 7.06 10.29
N GLN A 176 12.96 6.72 10.33
CA GLN A 176 12.35 5.96 11.42
C GLN A 176 11.81 4.64 10.88
N PRO A 177 12.48 3.51 11.17
CA PRO A 177 11.95 2.18 10.91
C PRO A 177 10.58 1.99 11.58
N ARG A 178 9.61 1.43 10.85
CA ARG A 178 8.24 1.26 11.32
C ARG A 178 7.73 -0.13 11.01
N VAL A 179 7.15 -0.74 12.02
CA VAL A 179 6.38 -1.98 11.88
C VAL A 179 4.95 -1.58 11.48
N HIS A 180 4.44 -2.19 10.42
CA HIS A 180 3.07 -1.95 9.99
C HIS A 180 2.07 -2.73 10.85
N ALA A 181 0.85 -2.20 10.99
CA ALA A 181 -0.17 -2.73 11.89
C ALA A 181 -0.55 -4.19 11.61
N GLU A 182 -0.59 -4.61 10.34
CA GLU A 182 -0.90 -5.99 9.96
C GLU A 182 0.05 -7.01 10.62
N LEU A 183 1.33 -6.67 10.74
CA LEU A 183 2.34 -7.58 11.28
C LEU A 183 2.31 -7.62 12.81
N ILE A 184 1.99 -6.49 13.45
CA ILE A 184 1.80 -6.41 14.91
C ILE A 184 0.65 -7.35 15.32
N LEU A 185 -0.47 -7.28 14.61
CA LEU A 185 -1.63 -8.12 14.91
C LEU A 185 -1.35 -9.59 14.60
N LEU A 186 -0.72 -9.86 13.46
CA LEU A 186 -0.36 -11.22 13.04
C LEU A 186 0.52 -11.92 14.08
N GLU A 187 1.63 -11.30 14.49
CA GLU A 187 2.56 -11.91 15.45
C GLU A 187 1.90 -12.10 16.82
N ARG A 188 1.08 -11.15 17.27
CA ARG A 188 0.35 -11.31 18.53
C ARG A 188 -0.58 -12.51 18.50
N PHE A 189 -1.36 -12.67 17.43
CA PHE A 189 -2.28 -13.80 17.26
C PHE A 189 -1.53 -15.13 17.19
N TYR A 190 -0.38 -15.15 16.52
CA TYR A 190 0.44 -16.34 16.39
C TYR A 190 1.06 -16.76 17.74
N VAL A 191 1.77 -15.85 18.40
CA VAL A 191 2.49 -16.12 19.66
C VAL A 191 1.52 -16.52 20.79
N HIS A 192 0.35 -15.88 20.86
CA HIS A 192 -0.65 -16.17 21.90
C HIS A 192 -1.64 -17.27 21.51
N ALA A 193 -1.46 -17.90 20.34
CA ALA A 193 -2.33 -18.95 19.83
C ALA A 193 -3.83 -18.58 19.84
N TYR A 194 -4.15 -17.34 19.47
CA TYR A 194 -5.55 -16.90 19.39
C TYR A 194 -6.31 -17.66 18.32
N GLN A 195 -7.58 -17.94 18.63
CA GLN A 195 -8.48 -18.63 17.72
C GLN A 195 -9.06 -17.63 16.70
N PHE A 196 -9.21 -18.12 15.48
CA PHE A 196 -9.89 -17.40 14.41
C PHE A 196 -11.30 -17.97 14.25
N VAL A 197 -12.25 -17.09 13.92
CA VAL A 197 -13.61 -17.51 13.55
C VAL A 197 -13.51 -18.46 12.36
N ASP A 198 -14.14 -19.63 12.49
CA ASP A 198 -14.10 -20.72 11.50
C ASP A 198 -12.70 -21.14 11.03
N GLY A 199 -11.67 -20.85 11.82
CA GLY A 199 -10.28 -21.08 11.43
C GLY A 199 -9.77 -20.18 10.30
N ASP A 200 -10.52 -19.15 9.90
CA ASP A 200 -10.12 -18.21 8.85
C ASP A 200 -9.05 -17.25 9.38
N ARG A 201 -7.78 -17.57 9.12
CA ARG A 201 -6.60 -16.81 9.56
C ARG A 201 -6.38 -15.52 8.76
N TYR A 202 -7.45 -14.79 8.51
CA TYR A 202 -7.47 -13.53 7.80
C TYR A 202 -7.19 -12.36 8.74
N ILE A 203 -6.25 -11.49 8.35
CA ILE A 203 -5.95 -10.23 9.03
C ILE A 203 -6.53 -9.08 8.20
N GLY A 204 -7.62 -8.48 8.71
CA GLY A 204 -8.29 -7.36 8.07
C GLY A 204 -7.53 -6.05 8.21
N CYS A 205 -7.29 -5.34 7.11
CA CYS A 205 -6.58 -4.06 7.09
C CYS A 205 -7.30 -3.00 6.25
N SER A 206 -7.09 -1.73 6.59
CA SER A 206 -7.73 -0.60 5.89
C SER A 206 -7.21 -0.38 4.46
N LYS A 207 -6.08 -1.01 4.12
CA LYS A 207 -5.41 -0.99 2.81
C LYS A 207 -4.84 -2.39 2.53
N PRO A 208 -4.64 -2.76 1.24
CA PRO A 208 -3.84 -3.93 0.89
C PRO A 208 -2.45 -3.87 1.54
N ALA A 209 -1.79 -5.02 1.70
CA ALA A 209 -0.47 -5.08 2.29
C ALA A 209 0.58 -4.37 1.42
N CYS A 210 1.58 -3.77 2.06
CA CYS A 210 2.78 -3.33 1.35
C CYS A 210 3.59 -4.53 0.84
N TYR A 211 4.60 -4.29 0.00
CA TYR A 211 5.41 -5.38 -0.56
C TYR A 211 6.07 -6.22 0.54
N CYS A 212 6.75 -5.57 1.51
CA CYS A 212 7.40 -6.28 2.61
C CYS A 212 6.41 -7.02 3.52
N CYS A 213 5.26 -6.42 3.85
CA CYS A 213 4.24 -7.09 4.66
C CYS A 213 3.62 -8.28 3.93
N TYR A 214 3.36 -8.15 2.63
CA TYR A 214 2.88 -9.25 1.82
C TYR A 214 3.85 -10.44 1.84
N LEU A 215 5.15 -10.18 1.61
CA LEU A 215 6.17 -11.24 1.66
C LEU A 215 6.29 -11.85 3.05
N TYR A 216 6.26 -11.02 4.09
CA TYR A 216 6.31 -11.47 5.49
C TYR A 216 5.16 -12.43 5.79
N ILE A 217 3.92 -12.03 5.47
CA ILE A 217 2.72 -12.84 5.72
C ILE A 217 2.77 -14.15 4.93
N CYS A 218 3.23 -14.13 3.68
CA CYS A 218 3.36 -15.34 2.87
C CYS A 218 4.44 -16.30 3.39
N ALA A 219 5.53 -15.78 3.94
CA ALA A 219 6.62 -16.57 4.50
C ALA A 219 6.37 -17.02 5.95
N HIS A 220 5.35 -16.48 6.61
CA HIS A 220 5.09 -16.73 8.01
C HIS A 220 4.56 -18.16 8.26
N PRO A 221 5.09 -18.91 9.25
CA PRO A 221 4.73 -20.33 9.46
C PRO A 221 3.31 -20.55 9.98
N GLY A 222 2.66 -19.52 10.52
CA GLY A 222 1.32 -19.58 11.11
C GLY A 222 0.15 -19.81 10.14
N GLY A 223 0.41 -19.98 8.83
CA GLY A 223 -0.61 -20.34 7.84
C GLY A 223 -1.68 -19.26 7.62
N PHE A 224 -1.31 -17.99 7.69
CA PHE A 224 -2.23 -16.86 7.50
C PHE A 224 -2.71 -16.76 6.06
N ILE A 225 -3.92 -16.23 5.88
CA ILE A 225 -4.46 -15.98 4.55
C ILE A 225 -3.62 -14.92 3.84
N LYS A 226 -3.20 -15.26 2.61
CA LYS A 226 -2.45 -14.37 1.74
C LYS A 226 -3.24 -13.09 1.46
N PRO A 227 -2.72 -11.90 1.83
CA PRO A 227 -3.45 -10.65 1.65
C PRO A 227 -3.33 -10.15 0.21
N PRO A 228 -4.27 -9.29 -0.26
CA PRO A 228 -4.01 -8.46 -1.42
C PRO A 228 -2.82 -7.52 -1.13
N SER A 229 -2.09 -7.12 -2.17
CA SER A 229 -0.97 -6.17 -2.03
C SER A 229 -1.09 -4.99 -2.99
N HIS A 230 -0.71 -3.80 -2.52
CA HIS A 230 -0.52 -2.63 -3.38
C HIS A 230 0.92 -2.53 -3.90
N SER A 231 1.82 -3.45 -3.53
CA SER A 231 3.20 -3.56 -4.03
C SER A 231 4.06 -2.29 -3.89
N LYS A 232 3.81 -1.43 -2.88
CA LYS A 232 4.75 -0.34 -2.57
C LYS A 232 5.83 -0.84 -1.63
N ASN A 233 7.03 -0.34 -1.90
CA ASN A 233 8.22 -0.57 -1.10
C ASN A 233 8.37 0.62 -0.15
N TYR A 234 8.15 0.40 1.14
CA TYR A 234 8.45 1.38 2.18
C TYR A 234 9.87 1.13 2.68
N THR A 235 10.80 2.03 2.36
CA THR A 235 12.23 1.88 2.72
C THR A 235 12.47 1.96 4.23
N ASN A 236 11.54 2.56 4.96
CA ASN A 236 11.53 2.60 6.41
C ASN A 236 10.70 1.47 7.04
N TRP A 237 10.43 0.38 6.32
CA TRP A 237 9.75 -0.79 6.89
C TRP A 237 10.68 -1.53 7.86
N SER A 238 10.10 -2.09 8.92
CA SER A 238 10.81 -2.91 9.92
C SER A 238 10.02 -4.19 10.22
N PRO A 239 10.68 -5.34 10.40
CA PRO A 239 10.01 -6.54 10.89
C PRO A 239 9.51 -6.34 12.33
N PRO A 240 8.41 -6.98 12.72
CA PRO A 240 7.94 -6.93 14.10
C PRO A 240 8.97 -7.54 15.06
N GLU A 241 9.04 -6.98 16.27
CA GLU A 241 9.60 -7.69 17.41
C GLU A 241 8.56 -8.70 17.91
N ILE A 242 9.05 -9.84 18.38
CA ILE A 242 8.21 -10.96 18.78
C ILE A 242 8.38 -11.13 20.28
N ASP A 243 7.26 -11.09 20.99
CA ASP A 243 7.25 -11.31 22.42
C ASP A 243 7.81 -12.71 22.72
N PRO A 244 8.71 -12.86 23.71
CA PRO A 244 9.31 -14.15 24.07
C PRO A 244 8.33 -15.00 24.90
N VAL A 245 7.11 -15.14 24.40
CA VAL A 245 6.01 -15.87 25.05
C VAL A 245 5.83 -17.21 24.34
N GLY A 246 5.62 -18.27 25.12
CA GLY A 246 5.47 -19.62 24.61
C GLY A 246 6.79 -20.28 24.21
N SER A 247 6.74 -21.18 23.23
CA SER A 247 7.88 -22.01 22.78
C SER A 247 8.57 -21.49 21.52
N VAL A 248 8.18 -20.31 21.02
CA VAL A 248 8.75 -19.73 19.79
C VAL A 248 10.09 -19.07 20.13
N ASP A 249 11.15 -19.48 19.44
CA ASP A 249 12.44 -18.75 19.45
C ASP A 249 12.29 -17.48 18.59
N PRO A 250 12.24 -16.27 19.18
CA PRO A 250 12.01 -15.03 18.44
C PRO A 250 13.09 -14.74 17.39
N VAL A 251 14.34 -15.11 17.69
CA VAL A 251 15.49 -14.83 16.83
C VAL A 251 15.43 -15.74 15.60
N LYS A 252 15.21 -17.04 15.82
CA LYS A 252 15.09 -18.02 14.74
C LYS A 252 13.87 -17.74 13.87
N HIS A 253 12.70 -17.52 14.47
CA HIS A 253 11.45 -17.24 13.73
C HIS A 253 11.61 -16.03 12.81
N ARG A 254 12.11 -14.92 13.33
CA ARG A 254 12.35 -13.71 12.52
C ARG A 254 13.39 -13.96 11.42
N ARG A 255 14.48 -14.66 11.73
CA ARG A 255 15.54 -14.99 10.77
C ARG A 255 15.00 -15.80 9.60
N ASP A 256 14.21 -16.83 9.87
CA ASP A 256 13.70 -17.75 8.86
C ASP A 256 12.73 -17.03 7.90
N ILE A 257 11.84 -16.19 8.43
CA ILE A 257 10.94 -15.35 7.60
C ILE A 257 11.76 -14.36 6.75
N LEU A 258 12.69 -13.62 7.36
CA LEU A 258 13.50 -12.64 6.63
C LEU A 258 14.36 -13.29 5.55
N ASN A 259 14.92 -14.48 5.78
CA ASN A 259 15.65 -15.23 4.78
C ASN A 259 14.76 -15.62 3.60
N SER A 260 13.54 -16.07 3.87
CA SER A 260 12.55 -16.36 2.82
C SER A 260 12.19 -15.11 2.02
N MET A 261 11.94 -13.98 2.69
CA MET A 261 11.68 -12.70 2.03
C MET A 261 12.88 -12.27 1.17
N CYS A 262 14.11 -12.37 1.69
CA CYS A 262 15.32 -12.02 0.94
C CYS A 262 15.48 -12.82 -0.34
N LYS A 263 15.04 -14.08 -0.38
CA LYS A 263 15.04 -14.88 -1.60
C LYS A 263 14.13 -14.27 -2.67
N GLU A 264 12.87 -13.99 -2.33
CA GLU A 264 11.88 -13.38 -3.24
C GLU A 264 12.33 -12.00 -3.72
N ILE A 265 12.83 -11.17 -2.79
CA ILE A 265 13.37 -9.83 -3.12
C ILE A 265 14.53 -9.92 -4.10
N ARG A 266 15.44 -10.89 -3.91
CA ARG A 266 16.58 -11.08 -4.83
C ARG A 266 16.09 -11.43 -6.23
N GLU A 267 15.14 -12.33 -6.36
CA GLU A 267 14.60 -12.74 -7.66
C GLU A 267 13.91 -11.56 -8.37
N ASP A 268 13.11 -10.77 -7.66
CA ASP A 268 12.43 -9.60 -8.22
C ASP A 268 13.42 -8.50 -8.64
N VAL A 269 14.43 -8.21 -7.82
CA VAL A 269 15.44 -7.18 -8.12
C VAL A 269 16.33 -7.63 -9.28
N LEU A 270 16.78 -8.90 -9.32
CA LEU A 270 17.56 -9.41 -10.44
C LEU A 270 16.78 -9.32 -11.75
N ARG A 271 15.49 -9.67 -11.74
CA ARG A 271 14.60 -9.52 -12.90
C ARG A 271 14.51 -8.06 -13.34
N GLN A 272 14.34 -7.13 -12.40
CA GLN A 272 14.28 -5.70 -12.70
C GLN A 272 15.59 -5.18 -13.32
N ILE A 273 16.74 -5.62 -12.81
CA ILE A 273 18.07 -5.26 -13.35
C ILE A 273 18.23 -5.78 -14.78
N GLN A 274 17.93 -7.06 -15.00
CA GLN A 274 18.05 -7.69 -16.33
C GLN A 274 17.14 -7.03 -17.37
N GLU A 275 15.92 -6.65 -16.98
CA GLU A 275 14.98 -5.97 -17.85
C GLU A 275 15.24 -4.45 -17.95
N GLN A 276 16.23 -3.93 -17.21
CA GLN A 276 16.54 -2.50 -17.04
C GLN A 276 15.29 -1.64 -16.81
N ARG A 277 14.33 -2.18 -16.06
CA ARG A 277 13.04 -1.52 -15.86
C ARG A 277 13.20 -0.34 -14.89
N PRO A 278 12.66 0.85 -15.23
CA PRO A 278 12.67 1.99 -14.33
C PRO A 278 11.84 1.71 -13.07
N GLN A 279 12.01 2.55 -12.05
CA GLN A 279 11.16 2.50 -10.87
C GLN A 279 9.68 2.61 -11.27
N ARG A 280 8.81 1.82 -10.62
CA ARG A 280 7.36 1.95 -10.79
C ARG A 280 6.93 3.38 -10.49
N GLY A 281 6.06 3.91 -11.35
CA GLY A 281 5.42 5.20 -11.14
C GLY A 281 4.67 5.28 -9.81
N ALA A 282 4.54 6.50 -9.31
CA ALA A 282 3.75 6.78 -8.11
C ALA A 282 2.30 6.31 -8.33
N HIS A 283 1.79 5.53 -7.38
CA HIS A 283 0.42 5.04 -7.36
C HIS A 283 -0.15 5.11 -5.95
N HIS A 284 -1.45 4.91 -5.79
CA HIS A 284 -2.10 4.91 -4.48
C HIS A 284 -1.81 3.61 -3.70
N ASP A 285 -1.70 3.70 -2.37
CA ASP A 285 -1.52 2.54 -1.49
C ASP A 285 -2.86 1.93 -1.02
N SER A 286 -3.98 2.49 -1.48
CA SER A 286 -5.31 2.03 -1.15
C SER A 286 -6.13 1.85 -2.41
N THR A 287 -7.17 1.02 -2.35
CA THR A 287 -8.10 0.84 -3.45
C THR A 287 -9.08 2.00 -3.51
N THR A 288 -9.45 2.46 -4.70
CA THR A 288 -10.47 3.51 -4.86
C THR A 288 -11.85 3.09 -4.33
N GLY A 289 -12.12 1.80 -4.10
CA GLY A 289 -13.38 1.35 -3.48
C GLY A 289 -14.59 1.36 -4.43
N ILE A 290 -14.36 1.62 -5.72
CA ILE A 290 -15.34 1.46 -6.80
C ILE A 290 -15.20 0.03 -7.35
N THR A 291 -15.70 -0.95 -6.62
CA THR A 291 -15.91 -2.30 -7.17
C THR A 291 -17.40 -2.52 -7.40
N TYR A 292 -17.76 -3.25 -8.46
CA TYR A 292 -19.12 -3.71 -8.69
C TYR A 292 -19.59 -4.55 -7.50
N GLN A 293 -20.82 -4.32 -7.05
CA GLN A 293 -21.46 -5.13 -6.03
C GLN A 293 -22.15 -6.29 -6.72
N ASP A 294 -21.53 -7.46 -6.73
CA ASP A 294 -22.22 -8.73 -7.05
C ASP A 294 -22.58 -9.52 -5.78
N TRP A 295 -22.41 -8.94 -4.59
CA TRP A 295 -22.64 -9.62 -3.31
C TRP A 295 -24.07 -9.48 -2.77
N VAL A 296 -25.07 -9.48 -3.66
CA VAL A 296 -26.48 -9.64 -3.31
C VAL A 296 -27.10 -10.64 -4.30
N GLN A 297 -26.94 -11.92 -3.99
CA GLN A 297 -27.89 -12.97 -4.34
C GLN A 297 -28.24 -13.73 -3.07
#